data_AF-A0A261EPS0-F1
#
_entry.id   AF-A0A261EPS0-F1
#
_cell.length_a   1.000
_cell.length_b   1.000
_cell.length_c   1.000
_cell.angle_alpha   90.00
_cell.angle_beta   90.00
_cell.angle_gamma   90.00
#
_symmetry.space_group_name_H-M   'P 1'
#
loop_
_entity.id
_entity.type
_entity.pdbx_description
1 polymer ?
#
loop_
_entity_poly.entity_id
_entity_poly.type
_entity_poly.pdbx_seq_one_letter_code
_entity_poly.pdbx_strand_id
1 'polypeptide(L)'
;MNPHVNDTHVRTGVVRLGNLHLYKPHAYKEKDAKETSGAPKYDLVLAFDKTGDKPDIKATSLAQQAAIQRLEARGEWDDTIGGLLAFKDADVSKVAESASSKKLVILSEKRPQLKGKWSLKLTAKANRRPTVKYVDSDGIIRDMPVPIIDPDPSNAAQVAEADARRALWDSLVYAGQNAVVSFTFTGWRTNLGQGTSANIDNILILGGGTPAGLVPFEEDFDAKTLDEVHEWVEGNVNRPESDVPDAVDEPGDDAFAVPAF
;
A
#
# COMPACT_ATOMS: atom_id res chain seq x y z
N MET A 1 16.16 -36.01 -10.16
CA MET A 1 15.90 -34.55 -10.06
C MET A 1 14.44 -34.36 -9.73
N ASN A 2 14.10 -33.63 -8.67
CA ASN A 2 12.73 -33.51 -8.15
C ASN A 2 12.07 -32.25 -8.77
N PRO A 3 11.10 -32.34 -9.70
CA PRO A 3 10.72 -31.22 -10.55
C PRO A 3 9.38 -30.58 -10.10
N HIS A 4 9.24 -30.05 -8.87
CA HIS A 4 7.91 -29.54 -8.45
C HIS A 4 7.88 -28.31 -7.53
N VAL A 5 8.99 -27.61 -7.25
CA VAL A 5 8.94 -26.34 -6.48
C VAL A 5 9.09 -25.10 -7.36
N ASN A 6 9.89 -25.20 -8.44
CA ASN A 6 10.23 -24.03 -9.26
C ASN A 6 9.09 -23.50 -10.16
N ASP A 7 8.15 -24.35 -10.59
CA ASP A 7 7.17 -23.92 -11.62
C ASP A 7 6.11 -22.94 -11.10
N THR A 8 5.93 -22.88 -9.78
CA THR A 8 5.03 -21.93 -9.11
C THR A 8 5.76 -20.74 -8.51
N HIS A 9 7.09 -20.72 -8.60
CA HIS A 9 7.94 -19.66 -8.09
C HIS A 9 8.25 -18.64 -9.19
N VAL A 10 8.22 -17.36 -8.85
CA VAL A 10 8.50 -16.27 -9.78
C VAL A 10 9.45 -15.29 -9.10
N ARG A 11 10.43 -14.81 -9.85
CA ARG A 11 11.20 -13.61 -9.55
C ARG A 11 10.93 -12.60 -10.65
N THR A 12 10.44 -11.42 -10.29
CA THR A 12 10.13 -10.37 -11.26
C THR A 12 11.41 -9.76 -11.86
N GLY A 13 11.24 -9.00 -12.94
CA GLY A 13 12.12 -7.88 -13.26
C GLY A 13 11.99 -6.75 -12.23
N VAL A 14 12.29 -5.53 -12.66
CA VAL A 14 12.08 -4.33 -11.83
C VAL A 14 10.60 -3.96 -11.89
N VAL A 15 9.93 -3.99 -10.74
CA VAL A 15 8.50 -3.65 -10.61
C VAL A 15 8.31 -2.52 -9.62
N ARG A 16 7.17 -1.83 -9.71
CA ARG A 16 6.76 -0.83 -8.73
C ARG A 16 5.92 -1.45 -7.62
N LEU A 17 6.31 -1.19 -6.37
CA LEU A 17 5.54 -1.60 -5.21
C LEU A 17 4.22 -0.81 -5.17
N GLY A 18 3.11 -1.49 -4.92
CA GLY A 18 1.82 -0.86 -4.62
C GLY A 18 1.61 -0.73 -3.12
N ASN A 19 0.34 -0.83 -2.70
CA ASN A 19 -0.01 -0.86 -1.29
C ASN A 19 0.74 -1.98 -0.55
N LEU A 20 1.34 -1.68 0.60
CA LEU A 20 2.23 -2.60 1.29
C LEU A 20 2.17 -2.46 2.81
N HIS A 21 2.36 -3.59 3.49
CA HIS A 21 2.50 -3.72 4.93
C HIS A 21 3.69 -4.64 5.24
N LEU A 22 4.90 -4.14 5.03
CA LEU A 22 6.15 -4.90 5.20
C LEU A 22 6.88 -4.58 6.51
N TYR A 23 6.62 -3.41 7.12
CA TYR A 23 7.21 -3.00 8.40
C TYR A 23 6.60 -3.78 9.58
N LYS A 24 5.28 -3.84 9.66
CA LYS A 24 4.48 -4.56 10.67
C LYS A 24 3.42 -5.37 9.95
N PRO A 25 3.12 -6.61 10.37
CA PRO A 25 2.03 -7.37 9.78
C PRO A 25 0.70 -6.69 10.15
N HIS A 26 -0.19 -6.58 9.17
CA HIS A 26 -1.49 -5.94 9.31
C HIS A 26 -2.58 -7.00 9.48
N ALA A 27 -3.49 -6.80 10.44
CA ALA A 27 -4.71 -7.59 10.59
C ALA A 27 -5.88 -6.77 10.04
N TYR A 28 -6.60 -7.32 9.05
CA TYR A 28 -7.83 -6.70 8.60
C TYR A 28 -8.88 -6.82 9.71
N LYS A 29 -9.39 -5.67 10.18
CA LYS A 29 -10.53 -5.58 11.09
C LYS A 29 -11.74 -5.14 10.28
N GLU A 30 -12.78 -5.97 10.23
CA GLU A 30 -14.09 -5.49 9.75
C GLU A 30 -14.67 -4.53 10.79
N LYS A 31 -15.25 -3.41 10.33
CA LYS A 31 -15.70 -2.33 11.21
C LYS A 31 -16.89 -2.71 12.12
N ASP A 32 -17.58 -3.82 11.87
CA ASP A 32 -18.87 -4.11 12.52
C ASP A 32 -19.08 -5.55 13.01
N ALA A 33 -18.05 -6.39 13.09
CA ALA A 33 -18.23 -7.76 13.59
C ALA A 33 -17.60 -7.94 14.98
N LYS A 34 -18.42 -8.44 15.93
CA LYS A 34 -17.98 -9.08 17.19
C LYS A 34 -17.15 -10.38 16.95
N GLU A 35 -16.66 -10.62 15.74
CA GLU A 35 -15.87 -11.80 15.36
C GLU A 35 -14.43 -11.44 14.99
N THR A 36 -13.57 -12.40 15.28
CA THR A 36 -12.11 -12.39 15.26
C THR A 36 -11.48 -11.63 14.09
N SER A 37 -10.66 -10.63 14.41
CA SER A 37 -9.73 -10.03 13.45
C SER A 37 -8.95 -11.12 12.73
N GLY A 38 -8.92 -11.08 11.39
CA GLY A 38 -8.15 -12.05 10.62
C GLY A 38 -6.69 -12.08 11.08
N ALA A 39 -6.05 -13.25 11.02
CA ALA A 39 -4.67 -13.39 11.46
C ALA A 39 -3.75 -12.35 10.76
N PRO A 40 -2.90 -11.63 11.50
CA PRO A 40 -2.06 -10.58 10.94
C PRO A 40 -1.11 -11.16 9.88
N LYS A 41 -0.95 -10.44 8.77
CA LYS A 41 -0.11 -10.83 7.64
C LYS A 41 0.70 -9.63 7.16
N TYR A 42 1.90 -9.90 6.65
CA TYR A 42 2.54 -8.97 5.74
C TYR A 42 1.83 -9.06 4.39
N ASP A 43 1.63 -7.94 3.72
CA ASP A 43 1.05 -7.94 2.38
C ASP A 43 1.71 -6.90 1.49
N LEU A 44 1.64 -7.18 0.19
CA LEU A 44 2.16 -6.33 -0.86
C LEU A 44 1.28 -6.53 -2.09
N VAL A 45 0.85 -5.42 -2.68
CA VAL A 45 0.21 -5.42 -3.99
C VAL A 45 1.24 -5.01 -5.02
N LEU A 46 1.39 -5.79 -6.09
CA LEU A 46 2.13 -5.41 -7.28
C LEU A 46 1.14 -5.04 -8.39
N ALA A 47 1.49 -4.03 -9.18
CA ALA A 47 0.76 -3.63 -10.37
C ALA A 47 1.69 -3.70 -11.57
N PHE A 48 1.35 -4.54 -12.55
CA PHE A 48 2.13 -4.75 -13.75
C PHE A 48 1.47 -4.03 -14.92
N ASP A 49 2.20 -3.16 -15.59
CA ASP A 49 1.73 -2.47 -16.78
C ASP A 49 1.58 -3.45 -17.95
N LYS A 50 0.40 -3.47 -18.60
CA LYS A 50 0.14 -4.40 -19.72
C LYS A 50 1.08 -4.21 -20.90
N THR A 51 1.62 -3.01 -21.07
CA THR A 51 2.50 -2.67 -22.18
C THR A 51 3.97 -2.93 -21.83
N GLY A 52 4.40 -2.52 -20.63
CA GLY A 52 5.79 -2.59 -20.17
C GLY A 52 6.20 -3.95 -19.60
N ASP A 53 5.32 -4.61 -18.84
CA ASP A 53 5.70 -5.73 -17.95
C ASP A 53 5.31 -7.10 -18.52
N LYS A 54 5.21 -7.22 -19.84
CA LYS A 54 4.76 -8.45 -20.53
C LYS A 54 5.51 -9.72 -20.09
N PRO A 55 6.85 -9.72 -19.91
CA PRO A 55 7.57 -10.91 -19.45
C PRO A 55 7.14 -11.34 -18.04
N ASP A 56 7.02 -10.38 -17.12
CA ASP A 56 6.62 -10.64 -15.74
C ASP A 56 5.17 -11.08 -15.63
N ILE A 57 4.27 -10.48 -16.42
CA ILE A 57 2.87 -10.91 -16.53
C ILE A 57 2.82 -12.36 -17.00
N LYS A 58 3.54 -12.70 -18.08
CA LYS A 58 3.57 -14.07 -18.61
C LYS A 58 4.10 -15.07 -17.58
N ALA A 59 5.22 -14.78 -16.93
CA ALA A 59 5.81 -15.65 -15.90
C ALA A 59 4.85 -15.84 -14.71
N THR A 60 4.22 -14.76 -14.25
CA THR A 60 3.26 -14.78 -13.15
C THR A 60 2.00 -15.58 -13.50
N SER A 61 1.46 -15.39 -14.71
CA SER A 61 0.31 -16.17 -15.20
C SER A 61 0.62 -17.67 -15.27
N LEU A 62 1.77 -18.04 -15.81
CA LEU A 62 2.19 -19.45 -15.89
C LEU A 62 2.35 -20.08 -14.51
N ALA A 63 2.96 -19.35 -13.56
CA ALA A 63 3.12 -19.85 -12.19
C ALA A 63 1.78 -20.00 -11.45
N GLN A 64 0.83 -19.08 -11.68
CA GLN A 64 -0.53 -19.23 -11.15
C GLN A 64 -1.24 -20.45 -11.77
N GLN A 65 -1.10 -20.65 -13.08
CA GLN A 65 -1.68 -21.80 -13.78
C GLN A 65 -1.07 -23.12 -13.28
N ALA A 66 0.24 -23.17 -13.05
CA ALA A 66 0.90 -24.35 -12.47
C ALA A 66 0.36 -24.68 -11.07
N ALA A 67 0.01 -23.66 -10.26
CA ALA A 67 -0.61 -23.88 -8.96
C ALA A 67 -2.04 -24.46 -9.06
N ILE A 68 -2.79 -24.05 -10.08
CA ILE A 68 -4.13 -24.60 -10.40
C ILE A 68 -4.00 -26.04 -10.90
N GLN A 69 -3.07 -26.31 -11.83
CA GLN A 69 -2.81 -27.66 -12.34
C GLN A 69 -2.42 -28.64 -11.21
N ARG A 70 -1.72 -28.16 -10.17
CA ARG A 70 -1.45 -28.96 -8.98
C ARG A 70 -2.69 -29.27 -8.15
N LEU A 71 -3.71 -28.40 -8.13
CA LEU A 71 -5.00 -28.69 -7.51
C LEU A 71 -5.79 -29.70 -8.35
N GLU A 72 -5.83 -29.50 -9.67
CA GLU A 72 -6.47 -30.42 -10.62
C GLU A 72 -5.89 -31.83 -10.51
N ALA A 73 -4.56 -31.96 -10.49
CA ALA A 73 -3.88 -33.25 -10.35
C ALA A 73 -4.17 -33.96 -9.01
N ARG A 74 -4.58 -33.21 -7.98
CA ARG A 74 -5.02 -33.77 -6.69
C ARG A 74 -6.54 -34.00 -6.60
N GLY A 75 -7.30 -33.65 -7.64
CA GLY A 75 -8.77 -33.67 -7.60
C GLY A 75 -9.39 -32.62 -6.67
N GLU A 76 -8.65 -31.56 -6.33
CA GLU A 76 -9.06 -30.50 -5.40
C GLU A 76 -9.60 -29.25 -6.14
N TRP A 77 -9.53 -29.22 -7.46
CA TRP A 77 -10.09 -28.15 -8.29
C TRP A 77 -11.42 -28.57 -8.90
N ASP A 78 -12.41 -27.68 -8.82
CA ASP A 78 -13.75 -27.87 -9.35
C ASP A 78 -14.08 -26.76 -10.36
N ASP A 79 -14.12 -27.09 -11.64
CA ASP A 79 -14.38 -26.13 -12.71
C ASP A 79 -15.78 -25.50 -12.68
N THR A 80 -16.70 -26.06 -11.89
CA THR A 80 -18.05 -25.50 -11.72
C THR A 80 -18.08 -24.31 -10.75
N ILE A 81 -16.99 -24.12 -9.98
CA ILE A 81 -16.88 -23.06 -8.97
C ILE A 81 -15.85 -22.03 -9.42
N GLY A 82 -16.24 -20.75 -9.38
CA GLY A 82 -15.34 -19.64 -9.71
C GLY A 82 -14.10 -19.60 -8.79
N GLY A 83 -12.91 -19.47 -9.39
CA GLY A 83 -11.64 -19.39 -8.66
C GLY A 83 -11.32 -18.00 -8.13
N LEU A 84 -10.96 -17.90 -6.84
CA LEU A 84 -10.43 -16.69 -6.24
C LEU A 84 -8.92 -16.60 -6.49
N LEU A 85 -8.55 -15.98 -7.61
CA LEU A 85 -7.17 -15.87 -8.06
C LEU A 85 -6.42 -14.71 -7.41
N ALA A 86 -5.13 -14.89 -7.11
CA ALA A 86 -4.29 -13.83 -6.54
C ALA A 86 -3.75 -12.85 -7.60
N PHE A 87 -3.57 -13.31 -8.85
CA PHE A 87 -3.18 -12.50 -10.01
C PHE A 87 -4.37 -12.27 -10.95
N LYS A 88 -4.68 -11.00 -11.21
CA LYS A 88 -5.91 -10.58 -11.89
C LYS A 88 -5.64 -9.48 -12.91
N ASP A 89 -6.24 -9.59 -14.10
CA ASP A 89 -6.33 -8.46 -15.02
C ASP A 89 -7.33 -7.44 -14.46
N ALA A 90 -6.86 -6.23 -14.15
CA ALA A 90 -7.69 -5.25 -13.46
C ALA A 90 -8.85 -4.71 -14.31
N ASP A 91 -8.75 -4.75 -15.65
CA ASP A 91 -9.75 -4.18 -16.54
C ASP A 91 -10.92 -5.13 -16.84
N VAL A 92 -10.82 -6.40 -16.44
CA VAL A 92 -11.88 -7.40 -16.68
C VAL A 92 -12.28 -8.15 -15.41
N SER A 93 -11.44 -8.16 -14.39
CA SER A 93 -11.72 -8.91 -13.17
C SER A 93 -12.79 -8.22 -12.32
N LYS A 94 -13.88 -8.94 -12.07
CA LYS A 94 -14.96 -8.49 -11.19
C LYS A 94 -14.60 -8.71 -9.73
N VAL A 95 -14.80 -7.69 -8.90
CA VAL A 95 -14.57 -7.71 -7.45
C VAL A 95 -15.76 -7.08 -6.72
N ALA A 96 -15.98 -7.47 -5.47
CA ALA A 96 -17.01 -6.83 -4.64
C ALA A 96 -16.72 -5.33 -4.50
N GLU A 97 -17.76 -4.51 -4.69
CA GLU A 97 -17.70 -3.05 -4.59
C GLU A 97 -17.25 -2.60 -3.20
N SER A 98 -17.78 -3.25 -2.15
CA SER A 98 -17.38 -3.08 -0.76
C SER A 98 -17.42 -4.43 -0.03
N ALA A 99 -16.96 -4.48 1.23
CA ALA A 99 -17.06 -5.69 2.05
C ALA A 99 -18.51 -6.09 2.33
N SER A 100 -19.44 -5.14 2.35
CA SER A 100 -20.86 -5.34 2.65
C SER A 100 -21.75 -5.47 1.41
N SER A 101 -21.23 -5.15 0.22
CA SER A 101 -22.00 -5.16 -1.03
C SER A 101 -21.81 -6.46 -1.80
N LYS A 102 -22.92 -7.07 -2.22
CA LYS A 102 -22.92 -8.19 -3.17
C LYS A 102 -22.72 -7.73 -4.63
N LYS A 103 -22.71 -6.42 -4.89
CA LYS A 103 -22.48 -5.86 -6.22
C LYS A 103 -21.04 -6.10 -6.64
N LEU A 104 -20.86 -6.61 -7.85
CA LEU A 104 -19.58 -6.79 -8.48
C LEU A 104 -19.30 -5.65 -9.46
N VAL A 105 -18.11 -5.06 -9.36
CA VAL A 105 -17.60 -3.99 -10.23
C VAL A 105 -16.26 -4.42 -10.81
N ILE A 106 -15.84 -3.82 -11.93
CA ILE A 106 -14.52 -4.10 -12.49
C ILE A 106 -13.44 -3.55 -11.55
N LEU A 107 -12.33 -4.27 -11.37
CA LEU A 107 -11.28 -3.88 -10.44
C LEU A 107 -10.71 -2.49 -10.76
N SER A 108 -10.51 -2.14 -12.04
CA SER A 108 -10.05 -0.81 -12.43
C SER A 108 -11.12 0.28 -12.31
N GLU A 109 -12.42 -0.04 -12.31
CA GLU A 109 -13.47 0.93 -11.94
C GLU A 109 -13.42 1.26 -10.45
N LYS A 110 -13.22 0.24 -9.60
CA LYS A 110 -13.04 0.41 -8.16
C LYS A 110 -11.72 1.08 -7.79
N ARG A 111 -10.68 0.86 -8.58
CA ARG A 111 -9.32 1.37 -8.39
C ARG A 111 -8.79 1.92 -9.71
N PRO A 112 -9.14 3.17 -10.06
CA PRO A 112 -8.77 3.79 -11.34
C PRO A 112 -7.27 3.73 -11.68
N GLN A 113 -6.40 3.78 -10.66
CA GLN A 113 -4.94 3.66 -10.81
C GLN A 113 -4.45 2.30 -11.35
N LEU A 114 -5.33 1.29 -11.39
CA LEU A 114 -5.05 -0.04 -11.96
C LEU A 114 -5.50 -0.18 -13.42
N LYS A 115 -6.07 0.87 -14.04
CA LYS A 115 -6.45 0.84 -15.46
C LYS A 115 -5.24 0.51 -16.33
N GLY A 116 -5.39 -0.44 -17.25
CA GLY A 116 -4.31 -0.90 -18.12
C GLY A 116 -3.28 -1.79 -17.42
N LYS A 117 -3.58 -2.32 -16.23
CA LYS A 117 -2.64 -3.10 -15.41
C LYS A 117 -3.18 -4.47 -15.02
N TRP A 118 -2.27 -5.37 -14.71
CA TRP A 118 -2.55 -6.56 -13.90
C TRP A 118 -2.22 -6.27 -12.43
N SER A 119 -2.99 -6.85 -11.52
CA SER A 119 -2.77 -6.72 -10.08
C SER A 119 -2.49 -8.08 -9.45
N LEU A 120 -1.43 -8.15 -8.65
CA LEU A 120 -1.06 -9.32 -7.87
C LEU A 120 -1.12 -8.98 -6.39
N LYS A 121 -1.89 -9.74 -5.63
CA LYS A 121 -1.87 -9.68 -4.16
C LYS A 121 -0.93 -10.74 -3.60
N LEU A 122 0.13 -10.28 -2.95
CA LEU A 122 1.08 -11.13 -2.23
C LEU A 122 0.83 -11.03 -0.72
N THR A 123 1.02 -12.13 -0.01
CA THR A 123 0.92 -12.16 1.46
C THR A 123 2.01 -13.01 2.10
N ALA A 124 2.34 -12.77 3.36
CA ALA A 124 3.13 -13.67 4.18
C ALA A 124 2.57 -13.69 5.61
N LYS A 125 2.65 -14.85 6.27
CA LYS A 125 2.19 -14.99 7.66
C LYS A 125 3.04 -14.13 8.59
N ALA A 126 2.47 -13.60 9.68
CA ALA A 126 3.22 -12.79 10.65
C ALA A 126 4.48 -13.49 11.22
N ASN A 127 4.44 -14.82 11.40
CA ASN A 127 5.57 -15.61 11.88
C ASN A 127 6.60 -15.98 10.79
N ARG A 128 6.35 -15.61 9.53
CA ARG A 128 7.26 -15.83 8.39
C ARG A 128 7.43 -14.50 7.67
N ARG A 129 8.19 -13.59 8.29
CA ARG A 129 8.51 -12.30 7.69
C ARG A 129 9.26 -12.49 6.37
N PRO A 130 8.86 -11.82 5.28
CA PRO A 130 9.65 -11.81 4.05
C PRO A 130 11.04 -11.25 4.29
N THR A 131 12.04 -11.80 3.61
CA THR A 131 13.38 -11.20 3.62
C THR A 131 13.34 -9.92 2.80
N VAL A 132 13.76 -8.80 3.38
CA VAL A 132 13.87 -7.53 2.68
C VAL A 132 15.32 -7.09 2.67
N LYS A 133 15.84 -6.82 1.49
CA LYS A 133 17.17 -6.24 1.26
C LYS A 133 17.00 -4.94 0.48
N TYR A 134 17.99 -4.07 0.53
CA TYR A 134 18.02 -2.84 -0.25
C TYR A 134 19.40 -2.60 -0.84
N VAL A 135 19.45 -1.87 -1.95
CA VAL A 135 20.68 -1.32 -2.52
C VAL A 135 20.93 0.03 -1.84
N ASP A 136 22.08 0.19 -1.19
CA ASP A 136 22.47 1.46 -0.57
C ASP A 136 23.00 2.48 -1.59
N SER A 137 23.40 3.67 -1.13
CA SER A 137 23.95 4.73 -1.97
C SER A 137 25.24 4.35 -2.71
N ASP A 138 25.97 3.37 -2.20
CA ASP A 138 27.22 2.88 -2.78
C ASP A 138 26.98 1.71 -3.75
N GLY A 139 25.72 1.32 -3.97
CA GLY A 139 25.34 0.19 -4.82
C GLY A 139 25.48 -1.17 -4.13
N ILE A 140 25.70 -1.21 -2.82
CA ILE A 140 25.90 -2.44 -2.05
C ILE A 140 24.55 -2.95 -1.55
N ILE A 141 24.31 -4.25 -1.72
CA ILE A 141 23.11 -4.91 -1.20
C ILE A 141 23.26 -5.13 0.30
N ARG A 142 22.38 -4.55 1.10
CA ARG A 142 22.31 -4.69 2.55
C ARG A 142 21.02 -5.34 3.01
N ASP A 143 21.09 -6.01 4.16
CA ASP A 143 19.90 -6.48 4.86
C ASP A 143 19.13 -5.32 5.46
N MET A 144 17.81 -5.32 5.25
CA MET A 144 16.93 -4.36 5.91
C MET A 144 16.87 -4.71 7.40
N PRO A 145 17.18 -3.78 8.32
CA PRO A 145 17.12 -4.04 9.75
C PRO A 145 15.72 -4.49 10.17
N VAL A 146 15.61 -5.51 11.02
CA VAL A 146 14.30 -5.99 11.48
C VAL A 146 13.63 -4.90 12.33
N PRO A 147 12.41 -4.45 12.00
CA PRO A 147 11.64 -3.52 12.82
C PRO A 147 11.49 -3.94 14.27
N ILE A 148 11.58 -2.94 15.16
CA ILE A 148 11.18 -3.02 16.55
C ILE A 148 9.76 -2.47 16.60
N ILE A 149 8.78 -3.33 16.91
CA ILE A 149 7.35 -3.00 16.76
C ILE A 149 6.78 -2.34 18.00
N ASP A 150 7.26 -2.73 19.18
CA ASP A 150 6.81 -2.24 20.48
C ASP A 150 8.07 -2.09 21.37
N PRO A 151 8.86 -1.01 21.20
CA PRO A 151 10.03 -0.77 22.05
C PRO A 151 9.59 -0.50 23.51
N ASP A 152 10.40 -0.94 24.47
CA ASP A 152 10.25 -0.62 25.87
C ASP A 152 10.44 0.90 26.07
N PRO A 153 9.39 1.63 26.47
CA PRO A 153 9.45 3.09 26.59
C PRO A 153 10.41 3.54 27.70
N SER A 154 10.79 2.66 28.63
CA SER A 154 11.75 2.96 29.69
C SER A 154 13.21 2.85 29.22
N ASN A 155 13.46 2.21 28.07
CA ASN A 155 14.79 2.04 27.49
C ASN A 155 15.00 3.03 26.34
N ALA A 156 15.56 4.20 26.66
CA ALA A 156 15.81 5.26 25.68
C ALA A 156 16.66 4.81 24.47
N ALA A 157 17.62 3.90 24.68
CA ALA A 157 18.45 3.38 23.59
C ALA A 157 17.64 2.51 22.62
N GLN A 158 16.72 1.69 23.14
CA GLN A 158 15.86 0.85 22.31
C GLN A 158 14.82 1.69 21.54
N VAL A 159 14.27 2.74 22.15
CA VAL A 159 13.37 3.68 21.47
C VAL A 159 14.10 4.39 20.33
N ALA A 160 15.30 4.94 20.60
CA ALA A 160 16.10 5.60 19.58
C ALA A 160 16.47 4.66 18.42
N GLU A 161 16.79 3.39 18.71
CA GLU A 161 17.04 2.39 17.69
C GLU A 161 15.78 2.04 16.88
N ALA A 162 14.62 1.92 17.54
CA ALA A 162 13.35 1.68 16.88
C ALA A 162 13.00 2.81 15.91
N ASP A 163 13.18 4.06 16.33
CA ASP A 163 12.94 5.25 15.52
C ASP A 163 13.91 5.33 14.32
N ALA A 164 15.20 5.05 14.53
CA ALA A 164 16.17 5.02 13.45
C ALA A 164 15.85 3.93 12.40
N ARG A 165 15.45 2.74 12.85
CA ARG A 165 14.97 1.67 11.96
C ARG A 165 13.70 2.09 11.25
N ARG A 166 12.75 2.71 11.94
CA ARG A 166 11.50 3.20 11.35
C ARG A 166 11.76 4.23 10.26
N ALA A 167 12.61 5.22 10.52
CA ALA A 167 12.99 6.23 9.55
C ALA A 167 13.64 5.62 8.30
N LEU A 168 14.53 4.64 8.47
CA LEU A 168 15.14 3.93 7.34
C LEU A 168 14.07 3.18 6.52
N TRP A 169 13.18 2.44 7.17
CA TRP A 169 12.10 1.73 6.49
C TRP A 169 11.17 2.67 5.73
N ASP A 170 10.76 3.79 6.33
CA ASP A 170 9.86 4.75 5.69
C ASP A 170 10.55 5.44 4.50
N SER A 171 11.87 5.65 4.57
CA SER A 171 12.65 6.25 3.47
C SER A 171 12.87 5.31 2.28
N LEU A 172 12.86 3.98 2.50
CA LEU A 172 13.20 2.99 1.47
C LEU A 172 11.99 2.18 0.99
N VAL A 173 11.01 1.93 1.85
CA VAL A 173 9.92 0.97 1.63
C VAL A 173 8.58 1.68 1.66
N TYR A 174 8.17 2.19 0.50
CA TYR A 174 6.90 2.88 0.30
C TYR A 174 6.25 2.48 -1.03
N ALA A 175 4.94 2.70 -1.16
CA ALA A 175 4.22 2.46 -2.39
C ALA A 175 4.77 3.38 -3.49
N GLY A 176 5.13 2.84 -4.66
CA GLY A 176 5.77 3.53 -5.77
C GLY A 176 7.28 3.31 -5.86
N GLN A 177 7.89 2.66 -4.87
CA GLN A 177 9.29 2.26 -4.90
C GLN A 177 9.58 1.20 -5.98
N ASN A 178 10.77 1.24 -6.60
CA ASN A 178 11.22 0.19 -7.52
C ASN A 178 11.86 -0.97 -6.74
N ALA A 179 11.47 -2.20 -7.06
CA ALA A 179 11.96 -3.39 -6.40
C ALA A 179 12.00 -4.60 -7.34
N VAL A 180 12.78 -5.60 -6.97
CA VAL A 180 12.67 -6.98 -7.49
C VAL A 180 12.02 -7.82 -6.40
N VAL A 181 10.98 -8.57 -6.75
CA VAL A 181 10.21 -9.37 -5.80
C VAL A 181 10.21 -10.83 -6.23
N SER A 182 10.43 -11.74 -5.28
CA SER A 182 10.23 -13.17 -5.49
C SER A 182 9.07 -13.69 -4.65
N PHE A 183 8.24 -14.53 -5.25
CA PHE A 183 7.06 -15.08 -4.61
C PHE A 183 6.72 -16.47 -5.15
N THR A 184 5.91 -17.21 -4.40
CA THR A 184 5.50 -18.56 -4.76
C THR A 184 3.98 -18.70 -4.68
N PHE A 185 3.35 -19.18 -5.76
CA PHE A 185 1.93 -19.51 -5.74
C PHE A 185 1.64 -20.80 -4.99
N THR A 186 0.49 -20.83 -4.34
CA THR A 186 -0.07 -22.02 -3.68
C THR A 186 -1.55 -22.08 -3.97
N GLY A 187 -2.01 -23.21 -4.48
CA GLY A 187 -3.43 -23.50 -4.64
C GLY A 187 -4.07 -23.85 -3.30
N TRP A 188 -5.34 -23.47 -3.11
CA TRP A 188 -6.11 -23.83 -1.92
C TRP A 188 -7.55 -24.17 -2.29
N ARG A 189 -8.14 -25.09 -1.53
CA ARG A 189 -9.54 -25.49 -1.59
C ARG A 189 -10.11 -25.52 -0.17
N THR A 190 -11.28 -24.94 0.01
CA THR A 190 -12.03 -24.92 1.27
C THR A 190 -13.52 -25.09 0.96
N ASN A 191 -14.34 -25.30 1.99
CA ASN A 191 -15.81 -25.34 1.82
C ASN A 191 -16.39 -24.00 1.31
N LEU A 192 -15.67 -22.89 1.49
CA LEU A 192 -16.09 -21.55 1.06
C LEU A 192 -15.66 -21.22 -0.38
N GLY A 193 -14.88 -22.07 -1.02
CA GLY A 193 -14.42 -21.89 -2.38
C GLY A 193 -13.00 -22.39 -2.62
N GLN A 194 -12.46 -22.00 -3.76
CA GLN A 194 -11.13 -22.39 -4.21
C GLN A 194 -10.39 -21.21 -4.83
N GLY A 195 -9.08 -21.36 -4.98
CA GLY A 195 -8.30 -20.36 -5.68
C GLY A 195 -6.81 -20.53 -5.51
N THR A 196 -6.11 -19.43 -5.75
CA THR A 196 -4.66 -19.34 -5.59
C THR A 196 -4.33 -18.23 -4.60
N SER A 197 -3.27 -18.44 -3.84
CA SER A 197 -2.62 -17.42 -3.03
C SER A 197 -1.17 -17.29 -3.50
N ALA A 198 -0.59 -16.11 -3.38
CA ALA A 198 0.82 -15.88 -3.67
C ALA A 198 1.55 -15.47 -2.39
N ASN A 199 2.55 -16.25 -2.00
CA ASN A 199 3.34 -16.03 -0.80
C ASN A 199 4.57 -15.18 -1.13
N ILE A 200 4.81 -14.12 -0.36
CA ILE A 200 6.03 -13.31 -0.50
C ILE A 200 7.21 -14.13 0.04
N ASP A 201 8.25 -14.28 -0.78
CA ASP A 201 9.50 -14.92 -0.35
C ASP A 201 10.56 -13.87 -0.01
N ASN A 202 10.95 -13.04 -0.98
CA ASN A 202 12.02 -12.04 -0.84
C ASN A 202 11.70 -10.76 -1.60
N ILE A 203 12.25 -9.64 -1.13
CA ILE A 203 12.13 -8.32 -1.74
C ILE A 203 13.51 -7.66 -1.75
N LEU A 204 13.93 -7.19 -2.91
CA LEU A 204 15.11 -6.33 -3.06
C LEU A 204 14.65 -4.94 -3.50
N ILE A 205 14.81 -3.96 -2.62
CA ILE A 205 14.53 -2.55 -2.88
C ILE A 205 15.70 -1.95 -3.68
N LEU A 206 15.39 -1.31 -4.81
CA LEU A 206 16.40 -0.71 -5.68
C LEU A 206 16.54 0.80 -5.49
N GLY A 207 15.49 1.48 -5.03
CA GLY A 207 15.46 2.94 -4.90
C GLY A 207 14.94 3.65 -6.17
N GLY A 208 14.98 4.99 -6.13
CA GLY A 208 14.58 5.84 -7.26
C GLY A 208 13.10 5.82 -7.62
N GLY A 209 12.24 5.28 -6.76
CA GLY A 209 10.79 5.37 -6.93
C GLY A 209 10.24 6.74 -6.53
N THR A 210 9.00 6.99 -6.90
CA THR A 210 8.23 8.17 -6.49
C THR A 210 7.07 7.68 -5.64
N PRO A 211 6.84 8.22 -4.42
CA PRO A 211 5.73 7.80 -3.59
C PRO A 211 4.39 7.89 -4.33
N ALA A 212 3.65 6.79 -4.36
CA ALA A 212 2.35 6.69 -4.99
C ALA A 212 1.28 7.37 -4.12
N GLY A 213 0.38 8.13 -4.75
CA GLY A 213 -0.68 8.87 -4.07
C GLY A 213 -0.33 10.33 -3.75
N LEU A 214 0.86 10.80 -4.14
CA LEU A 214 1.13 12.23 -4.25
C LEU A 214 0.66 12.71 -5.62
N VAL A 215 -0.20 13.73 -5.61
CA VAL A 215 -0.48 14.55 -6.79
C VAL A 215 0.67 15.56 -6.87
N PRO A 216 1.38 15.69 -8.02
CA PRO A 216 2.39 16.73 -8.20
C PRO A 216 1.81 18.11 -7.85
N PHE A 217 2.62 18.99 -7.27
CA PHE A 217 2.17 20.33 -6.90
C PHE A 217 1.54 21.03 -8.11
N GLU A 218 2.12 20.87 -9.28
CA GLU A 218 1.66 21.49 -10.53
C GLU A 218 0.32 20.95 -11.03
N GLU A 219 -0.11 19.77 -10.58
CA GLU A 219 -1.43 19.22 -10.89
C GLU A 219 -2.52 19.79 -9.97
N ASP A 220 -2.20 20.14 -8.72
CA ASP A 220 -3.15 20.78 -7.77
C ASP A 220 -3.10 22.32 -7.85
N PHE A 221 -1.93 22.88 -8.16
CA PHE A 221 -1.63 24.30 -8.24
C PHE A 221 -1.19 24.65 -9.66
N ASP A 222 -2.14 24.55 -10.58
CA ASP A 222 -1.95 25.09 -11.92
C ASP A 222 -1.80 26.63 -11.88
N ALA A 223 -1.43 27.23 -13.01
CA ALA A 223 -1.22 28.68 -13.10
C ALA A 223 -2.44 29.49 -12.61
N LYS A 224 -3.66 28.97 -12.82
CA LYS A 224 -4.88 29.65 -12.40
C LYS A 224 -5.06 29.62 -10.89
N THR A 225 -4.86 28.46 -10.27
CA THR A 225 -4.94 28.32 -8.81
C THR A 225 -3.84 29.14 -8.12
N LEU A 226 -2.65 29.23 -8.71
CA LEU A 226 -1.57 30.06 -8.19
C LEU A 226 -1.90 31.57 -8.27
N ASP A 227 -2.52 32.02 -9.36
CA ASP A 227 -2.99 33.41 -9.49
C ASP A 227 -4.07 33.71 -8.44
N GLU A 228 -5.02 32.79 -8.22
CA GLU A 228 -6.06 32.92 -7.18
C GLU A 228 -5.46 32.99 -5.76
N VAL A 229 -4.44 32.18 -5.48
CA VAL A 229 -3.71 32.23 -4.20
C VAL A 229 -2.93 33.54 -4.07
N HIS A 230 -2.33 34.03 -5.15
CA HIS A 230 -1.58 35.29 -5.13
C HIS A 230 -2.51 36.48 -4.84
N GLU A 231 -3.66 36.57 -5.49
CA GLU A 231 -4.69 37.59 -5.21
C GLU A 231 -5.16 37.54 -3.75
N TRP A 232 -5.35 36.33 -3.20
CA TRP A 232 -5.73 36.18 -1.80
C TRP A 232 -4.63 36.67 -0.84
N VAL A 233 -3.37 36.34 -1.12
CA VAL A 233 -2.22 36.78 -0.31
C VAL A 233 -2.08 38.30 -0.34
N GLU A 234 -2.21 38.92 -1.51
CA GLU A 234 -2.18 40.38 -1.65
C GLU A 234 -3.31 41.07 -0.87
N GLY A 235 -4.53 40.51 -0.90
CA GLY A 235 -5.68 41.08 -0.21
C GLY A 235 -5.70 40.89 1.31
N ASN A 236 -5.05 39.85 1.84
CA ASN A 236 -5.21 39.45 3.24
C ASN A 236 -3.92 39.46 4.06
N VAL A 237 -2.76 39.22 3.44
CA VAL A 237 -1.47 39.13 4.14
C VAL A 237 -0.66 40.42 3.97
N ASN A 238 -0.70 41.01 2.77
CA ASN A 238 0.07 42.22 2.44
C ASN A 238 -0.75 43.52 2.61
N ARG A 239 -1.88 43.48 3.33
CA ARG A 239 -2.72 44.66 3.50
C ARG A 239 -1.98 45.71 4.36
N PRO A 240 -1.76 46.94 3.88
CA PRO A 240 -1.17 47.99 4.69
C PRO A 240 -2.12 48.32 5.86
N GLU A 241 -1.53 48.47 7.04
CA GLU A 241 -2.16 48.60 8.37
C GLU A 241 -2.93 49.93 8.58
N SER A 242 -3.45 50.58 7.52
CA SER A 242 -3.91 51.97 7.56
C SER A 242 -5.43 52.18 7.56
N ASP A 243 -6.25 51.15 7.76
CA ASP A 243 -7.72 51.29 7.85
C ASP A 243 -8.25 51.08 9.28
N VAL A 244 -7.54 51.58 10.31
CA VAL A 244 -8.18 51.83 11.61
C VAL A 244 -8.71 53.27 11.55
N PRO A 245 -10.03 53.49 11.50
CA PRO A 245 -10.56 54.85 11.58
C PRO A 245 -10.32 55.38 12.99
N ASP A 246 -9.39 56.31 13.11
CA ASP A 246 -9.27 57.21 14.26
C ASP A 246 -10.55 58.07 14.33
N ALA A 247 -11.44 57.77 15.28
CA ALA A 247 -12.43 58.71 15.78
C ALA A 247 -13.13 58.23 17.06
N VAL A 248 -12.68 58.80 18.19
CA VAL A 248 -13.46 59.41 19.31
C VAL A 248 -14.62 58.62 19.94
N ASP A 249 -14.56 58.34 21.24
CA ASP A 249 -15.10 59.21 22.31
C ASP A 249 -14.93 58.52 23.68
N GLU A 250 -14.45 59.25 24.70
CA GLU A 250 -14.41 58.74 26.08
C GLU A 250 -15.82 58.58 26.63
N PRO A 251 -16.16 57.45 27.30
CA PRO A 251 -17.21 57.45 28.30
C PRO A 251 -16.56 57.43 29.69
N GLY A 252 -16.89 58.46 30.46
CA GLY A 252 -16.46 58.65 31.84
C GLY A 252 -16.93 57.54 32.78
N ASP A 253 -16.38 57.63 33.99
CA ASP A 253 -16.82 56.96 35.20
C ASP A 253 -18.33 56.73 35.22
N ASP A 254 -18.76 55.46 35.12
CA ASP A 254 -19.82 54.96 35.98
C ASP A 254 -19.82 53.43 36.04
N ALA A 255 -20.12 52.97 37.24
CA ALA A 255 -19.97 51.62 37.76
C ALA A 255 -20.63 50.52 36.90
N PHE A 256 -19.90 49.42 36.70
CA PHE A 256 -20.52 48.12 36.45
C PHE A 256 -20.08 47.11 37.50
N ALA A 257 -21.01 46.88 38.43
CA ALA A 257 -21.03 45.78 39.35
C ALA A 257 -20.96 44.44 38.62
N VAL A 258 -20.18 43.52 39.20
CA VAL A 258 -20.13 42.11 38.84
C VAL A 258 -21.45 41.43 39.24
N PRO A 259 -22.08 40.63 38.39
CA PRO A 259 -22.89 39.52 38.86
C PRO A 259 -22.18 38.20 38.60
N ALA A 260 -21.88 37.52 39.69
CA ALA A 260 -21.68 36.08 39.68
C ALA A 260 -23.00 35.40 39.30
N PHE A 261 -22.96 34.48 38.34
CA PHE A 261 -23.42 33.08 38.43
C PHE A 261 -23.10 32.35 37.12
#